data_AF-A0A429V7D7-F1
#
_entry.id   AF-A0A429V7D7-F1
#
_cell.length_a   1.000
_cell.length_b   1.000
_cell.length_c   1.000
_cell.angle_alpha   90.00
_cell.angle_beta   90.00
_cell.angle_gamma   90.00
#
_symmetry.space_group_name_H-M   'P 1'
#
loop_
_entity.id
_entity.type
_entity.pdbx_description
1 polymer ?
#
loop_
_entity_poly.entity_id
_entity_poly.type
_entity_poly.pdbx_seq_one_letter_code
_entity_poly.pdbx_strand_id
1 'polypeptide(L)'
;MTHRSRTLWLGAAGTVAVTLLYHLAIGGERVAHDLEARAAAELKANEMPVVHAGIRRSPLRRELVLSGPADDFQRGELVRIMNLIPGVAATSWDPRSVPVEEGRTDAAVR
;
A
#
# COMPACT_ATOMS: atom_id res chain seq x y z
N MET A 1 0.66 8.92 48.50
CA MET A 1 0.03 9.46 47.27
C MET A 1 -1.28 8.72 47.04
N THR A 2 -2.37 9.40 47.34
CA THR A 2 -3.68 8.86 47.69
C THR A 2 -4.58 8.74 46.47
N HIS A 3 -5.49 7.76 46.44
CA HIS A 3 -6.33 7.30 45.32
C HIS A 3 -6.82 8.35 44.29
N ARG A 4 -7.07 9.59 44.69
CA ARG A 4 -7.45 10.70 43.80
C ARG A 4 -6.42 11.04 42.73
N SER A 5 -5.12 10.98 43.05
CA SER A 5 -4.09 11.29 42.04
C SER A 5 -4.03 10.20 40.96
N ARG A 6 -4.28 8.93 41.32
CA ARG A 6 -4.34 7.81 40.38
C ARG A 6 -5.51 7.94 39.41
N THR A 7 -6.70 8.32 39.88
CA THR A 7 -7.87 8.51 39.00
C THR A 7 -7.68 9.66 38.01
N LEU A 8 -7.04 10.76 38.44
CA LEU A 8 -6.70 11.87 37.54
C LEU A 8 -5.70 11.46 36.46
N TRP A 9 -4.65 10.72 36.83
CA TRP A 9 -3.68 10.20 35.86
C TRP A 9 -4.28 9.19 34.89
N LEU A 10 -5.22 8.35 35.35
CA LEU A 10 -5.93 7.41 34.48
C LEU A 10 -6.77 8.14 33.42
N GLY A 11 -7.47 9.20 33.82
CA GLY A 11 -8.24 10.03 32.90
C GLY A 11 -7.34 10.71 31.86
N ALA A 12 -6.25 11.32 32.32
CA ALA A 12 -5.28 11.97 31.43
C ALA A 12 -4.66 10.99 30.41
N ALA A 13 -4.24 9.81 30.86
CA ALA A 13 -3.71 8.77 30.00
C ALA A 13 -4.74 8.28 28.97
N GLY A 14 -6.01 8.13 29.39
CA GLY A 14 -7.11 7.75 28.52
C GLY A 14 -7.34 8.75 27.39
N THR A 15 -7.36 10.05 27.69
CA THR A 15 -7.53 11.10 26.67
C THR A 15 -6.38 11.08 25.65
N VAL A 16 -5.12 10.98 26.10
CA VAL A 16 -3.96 10.90 25.21
C VAL A 16 -4.06 9.68 24.28
N ALA A 17 -4.43 8.51 24.81
CA ALA A 17 -4.58 7.30 24.02
C ALA A 17 -5.65 7.46 22.93
N VAL A 18 -6.82 8.01 23.26
CA VAL A 18 -7.90 8.27 22.28
C VAL A 18 -7.45 9.26 21.21
N THR A 19 -6.78 10.34 21.60
CA THR A 19 -6.26 11.34 20.66
C THR A 19 -5.25 10.70 19.71
N LEU A 20 -4.31 9.90 20.20
CA LEU A 20 -3.33 9.22 19.37
C LEU A 20 -3.99 8.24 18.40
N LEU A 21 -4.94 7.43 18.86
CA LEU A 21 -5.67 6.49 18.01
C LEU A 21 -6.43 7.21 16.88
N TYR A 22 -7.09 8.32 17.20
CA TYR A 22 -7.82 9.12 16.21
C TYR A 22 -6.88 9.73 15.16
N HIS A 23 -5.75 10.31 15.59
CA HIS A 23 -4.80 10.92 14.68
C HIS A 23 -4.03 9.89 13.85
N LEU A 24 -3.73 8.72 14.42
CA LEU A 24 -3.11 7.61 13.69
C LEU A 24 -4.04 7.06 12.60
N ALA A 25 -5.34 6.93 12.90
CA ALA A 25 -6.32 6.48 11.91
C ALA A 25 -6.44 7.45 10.74
N ILE A 26 -6.61 8.75 11.01
CA ILE A 26 -6.76 9.77 9.96
C ILE A 26 -5.45 10.01 9.20
N GLY A 27 -4.32 10.04 9.91
CA GLY A 27 -3.00 10.19 9.30
C GLY A 27 -2.62 9.01 8.40
N GLY A 28 -3.03 7.79 8.79
CA GLY A 28 -2.78 6.57 8.03
C GLY A 28 -3.39 6.59 6.63
N GLU A 29 -4.65 7.03 6.51
CA GLU A 29 -5.36 7.11 5.22
C GLU A 29 -4.72 8.11 4.25
N ARG A 30 -4.29 9.28 4.76
CA ARG A 30 -3.60 10.29 3.93
C ARG A 30 -2.28 9.76 3.39
N VAL A 31 -1.50 9.11 4.24
CA VAL A 31 -0.23 8.49 3.84
C VAL A 31 -0.46 7.37 2.83
N ALA A 32 -1.50 6.55 3.00
CA ALA A 32 -1.84 5.52 2.03
C ALA A 32 -2.17 6.14 0.66
N HIS A 33 -3.01 7.17 0.64
CA HIS A 33 -3.38 7.87 -0.58
C HIS A 33 -2.19 8.54 -1.28
N ASP A 34 -1.31 9.19 -0.52
CA ASP A 34 -0.09 9.80 -1.06
C ASP A 34 0.86 8.75 -1.67
N LEU A 35 0.96 7.56 -1.05
CA LEU A 35 1.77 6.46 -1.57
C LEU A 35 1.17 5.87 -2.85
N GLU A 36 -0.14 5.68 -2.90
CA GLU A 36 -0.84 5.22 -4.12
C GLU A 36 -0.66 6.22 -5.27
N ALA A 37 -0.78 7.53 -4.99
CA ALA A 37 -0.57 8.57 -5.99
C ALA A 37 0.87 8.58 -6.53
N ARG A 38 1.87 8.39 -5.67
CA ARG A 38 3.28 8.26 -6.08
C ARG A 38 3.51 6.99 -6.91
N ALA A 39 2.98 5.85 -6.47
CA ALA A 39 3.09 4.60 -7.21
C ALA A 39 2.45 4.71 -8.61
N ALA A 40 1.29 5.37 -8.72
CA ALA A 40 0.65 5.64 -10.01
C ALA A 40 1.49 6.55 -10.91
N ALA A 41 2.15 7.57 -10.33
CA ALA A 41 3.07 8.43 -11.08
C ALA A 41 4.29 7.66 -11.61
N GLU A 42 4.88 6.77 -10.79
CA GLU A 42 5.98 5.90 -11.19
C GLU A 42 5.58 4.91 -12.29
N LEU A 43 4.40 4.27 -12.17
CA LEU A 43 3.87 3.40 -13.21
C LEU A 43 3.68 4.14 -14.54
N LYS A 44 3.17 5.37 -14.48
CA LYS A 44 3.04 6.23 -15.66
C LYS A 44 4.40 6.60 -16.25
N ALA A 45 5.40 6.91 -15.42
CA ALA A 45 6.75 7.24 -15.86
C ALA A 45 7.48 6.06 -16.53
N ASN A 46 7.13 4.83 -16.14
CA ASN A 46 7.66 3.59 -16.72
C ASN A 46 6.78 3.03 -17.85
N GLU A 47 5.88 3.83 -18.42
CA GLU A 47 5.00 3.45 -19.54
C GLU A 47 4.06 2.26 -19.24
N MET A 48 3.69 2.07 -17.96
CA MET A 48 2.79 1.00 -17.50
C MET A 48 1.44 1.53 -16.97
N PRO A 49 0.67 2.34 -17.74
CA PRO A 49 -0.57 2.96 -17.25
C PRO A 49 -1.72 1.95 -17.05
N VAL A 50 -1.60 0.74 -17.60
CA VAL A 50 -2.60 -0.34 -17.45
C VAL A 50 -2.40 -1.15 -16.16
N VAL A 51 -1.23 -1.02 -15.52
CA VAL A 51 -0.95 -1.61 -14.22
C VAL A 51 -1.48 -0.68 -13.14
N HIS A 52 -2.11 -1.25 -12.13
CA HIS A 52 -2.68 -0.53 -11.01
C HIS A 52 -1.87 -0.85 -9.76
N ALA A 53 -1.69 0.15 -8.89
CA ALA A 53 -1.05 -0.01 -7.58
C ALA A 53 -2.05 0.35 -6.48
N GLY A 54 -2.23 -0.53 -5.51
CA GLY A 54 -3.07 -0.29 -4.34
C GLY A 54 -2.36 -0.66 -3.04
N ILE A 55 -2.65 0.06 -1.96
CA ILE A 55 -2.13 -0.26 -0.62
C ILE A 55 -2.98 -1.38 -0.02
N ARG A 56 -2.32 -2.46 0.43
CA ARG A 56 -2.97 -3.45 1.28
C ARG A 56 -3.36 -2.78 2.60
N ARG A 57 -4.65 -2.76 2.94
CA ARG A 57 -5.15 -2.20 4.21
C ARG A 57 -4.62 -3.02 5.40
N SER A 58 -3.46 -2.63 5.92
CA SER A 58 -2.92 -3.12 7.18
C SER A 58 -2.32 -1.94 7.94
N PRO A 59 -2.75 -1.69 9.20
CA PRO A 59 -2.34 -0.50 9.94
C PRO A 59 -0.83 -0.44 10.24
N LEU A 60 -0.10 -1.56 10.12
CA LEU A 60 1.31 -1.67 10.49
C LEU A 60 2.24 -2.05 9.33
N ARG A 61 1.72 -2.46 8.17
CA ARG A 61 2.52 -2.87 7.01
C ARG A 61 1.98 -2.21 5.75
N ARG A 62 2.69 -1.20 5.26
CA ARG A 62 2.36 -0.47 4.02
C ARG A 62 2.92 -1.26 2.85
N GLU A 63 2.14 -2.23 2.41
CA GLU A 63 2.49 -3.09 1.29
C GLU A 63 1.72 -2.66 0.04
N LEU A 64 2.44 -2.39 -1.04
CA LEU A 64 1.85 -2.16 -2.34
C LEU A 64 1.52 -3.49 -3.01
N VAL A 65 0.34 -3.56 -3.60
CA VAL A 65 -0.11 -4.68 -4.42
C VAL A 65 -0.30 -4.14 -5.84
N LEU A 66 0.47 -4.66 -6.77
CA LEU A 66 0.37 -4.35 -8.18
C LEU A 66 -0.58 -5.33 -8.87
N SER A 67 -1.38 -4.84 -9.81
CA SER A 67 -2.29 -5.69 -10.60
C SER A 67 -2.42 -5.21 -12.03
N GLY A 68 -2.78 -6.13 -12.92
CA GLY A 68 -2.94 -5.85 -14.35
C GLY A 68 -2.04 -6.69 -15.26
N PRO A 69 -2.11 -6.44 -16.58
CA PRO A 69 -1.35 -7.20 -17.56
C PRO A 69 0.12 -6.75 -17.57
N ALA A 70 1.02 -7.67 -17.26
CA ALA A 70 2.46 -7.54 -17.43
C ALA A 70 3.08 -8.93 -17.62
N ASP A 71 4.18 -9.02 -18.36
CA ASP A 71 5.02 -10.22 -18.42
C ASP A 71 5.88 -10.39 -17.16
N ASP A 72 6.52 -11.55 -17.00
CA ASP A 72 7.28 -11.87 -15.78
C ASP A 72 8.46 -10.92 -15.54
N PHE A 73 9.11 -10.46 -16.61
CA PHE A 73 10.20 -9.49 -16.51
C PHE A 73 9.68 -8.14 -16.02
N GLN A 74 8.63 -7.63 -16.65
CA GLN A 74 7.96 -6.38 -16.25
C GLN A 74 7.45 -6.45 -14.81
N ARG A 75 6.84 -7.58 -14.40
CA ARG A 75 6.39 -7.79 -13.02
C ARG A 75 7.54 -7.68 -12.02
N GLY A 76 8.65 -8.36 -12.30
CA GLY A 76 9.83 -8.32 -11.43
C GLY A 76 10.45 -6.92 -11.33
N GLU A 77 10.57 -6.23 -12.46
CA GLU A 77 11.18 -4.91 -12.51
C GLU A 77 10.30 -3.84 -11.84
N LEU A 78 8.99 -3.87 -12.07
CA LEU A 78 8.07 -2.96 -11.39
C LEU A 78 8.05 -3.18 -9.88
N VAL A 79 8.05 -4.43 -9.41
CA VAL A 79 8.18 -4.72 -7.97
C VAL A 79 9.48 -4.13 -7.42
N ARG A 80 10.59 -4.25 -8.14
CA ARG A 80 11.89 -3.68 -7.75
C ARG A 80 11.83 -2.15 -7.65
N ILE A 81 11.25 -1.48 -8.65
CA ILE A 81 11.13 -0.02 -8.69
C ILE A 81 10.22 0.50 -7.57
N MET A 82 9.05 -0.11 -7.39
CA MET A 82 8.08 0.32 -6.37
C MET A 82 8.61 0.17 -4.94
N ASN A 83 9.48 -0.83 -4.69
CA ASN A 83 10.18 -0.97 -3.42
C ASN A 83 11.17 0.17 -3.11
N LEU A 84 11.54 0.99 -4.09
CA LEU A 84 12.38 2.17 -3.88
C LEU A 84 11.57 3.41 -3.44
N ILE A 85 10.23 3.35 -3.50
CA ILE A 85 9.37 4.47 -3.09
C ILE A 85 9.47 4.66 -1.56
N PRO A 86 9.87 5.84 -1.07
CA PRO A 86 9.96 6.10 0.37
C PRO A 86 8.61 5.89 1.07
N GLY A 87 8.61 5.03 2.09
CA GLY A 87 7.41 4.72 2.89
C GLY A 87 6.69 3.42 2.49
N VAL A 88 7.11 2.78 1.40
CA VAL A 88 6.70 1.43 1.03
C VAL A 88 7.54 0.43 1.82
N ALA A 89 6.90 -0.52 2.49
CA ALA A 89 7.58 -1.57 3.24
C ALA A 89 7.87 -2.81 2.38
N ALA A 90 6.97 -3.11 1.44
CA ALA A 90 7.10 -4.20 0.49
C ALA A 90 6.16 -3.96 -0.69
N THR A 91 6.47 -4.60 -1.82
CA THR A 91 5.63 -4.62 -3.01
C THR A 91 5.45 -6.07 -3.45
N SER A 92 4.23 -6.44 -3.82
CA SER A 92 3.88 -7.74 -4.36
C SER A 92 2.99 -7.58 -5.59
N TRP A 93 2.89 -8.65 -6.39
CA TRP A 93 1.92 -8.72 -7.48
C TRP A 93 0.67 -9.48 -7.02
N ASP A 94 -0.52 -9.03 -7.39
CA ASP A 94 -1.76 -9.75 -7.12
C ASP A 94 -1.76 -11.06 -7.93
N PRO A 95 -1.76 -12.23 -7.29
CA PRO A 95 -1.73 -13.52 -7.98
C PRO A 95 -2.96 -13.78 -8.85
N ARG A 96 -4.04 -13.01 -8.68
CA ARG A 96 -5.24 -13.08 -9.53
C ARG A 96 -5.13 -12.27 -10.82
N SER A 97 -4.03 -11.54 -11.01
CA SER A 97 -3.82 -10.71 -12.20
C SER A 97 -3.40 -11.56 -13.40
N VAL A 98 -4.13 -11.41 -14.51
CA VAL A 98 -3.90 -12.15 -15.75
C VAL A 98 -2.49 -11.87 -16.30
N PRO A 99 -1.65 -12.90 -16.53
CA PRO A 99 -0.38 -12.75 -17.22
C PRO A 99 -0.57 -12.39 -18.71
N VAL A 100 0.31 -11.56 -19.26
CA VAL A 100 0.25 -11.21 -20.70
C VAL A 100 0.51 -12.41 -21.61
N GLU A 101 1.28 -13.39 -21.14
CA GLU A 101 1.64 -14.58 -21.92
C GLU A 101 0.43 -15.45 -22.26
N GLU A 102 -0.54 -15.54 -21.34
CA GLU A 102 -1.74 -16.38 -21.49
C GLU A 102 -2.73 -15.82 -22.53
N GLY A 103 -2.75 -14.50 -22.73
CA GLY A 103 -3.58 -13.84 -23.75
C GLY A 103 -3.05 -13.95 -25.18
N ARG A 104 -1.75 -14.24 -25.37
CA ARG A 104 -1.13 -14.34 -26.71
C ARG A 104 -1.35 -15.70 -27.36
N THR A 105 -1.44 -16.77 -26.57
CA THR A 105 -1.69 -18.13 -27.08
C THR A 105 -3.11 -18.32 -27.61
N ASP A 106 -4.10 -17.65 -27.03
CA ASP A 106 -5.50 -17.80 -27.46
C ASP A 106 -5.82 -17.07 -28.78
N ALA A 107 -5.06 -16.03 -29.12
CA ALA A 107 -5.24 -15.28 -30.36
C ALA A 107 -4.58 -15.95 -31.58
N ALA A 108 -3.60 -16.85 -31.37
CA ALA A 108 -2.90 -17.55 -32.44
C ALA A 108 -3.58 -18.85 -32.89
N VAL A 109 -4.68 -19.25 -32.26
CA VAL A 109 -5.40 -20.52 -32.50
C VAL A 109 -6.79 -20.30 -33.13
N ARG A 110 -7.08 -19.09 -33.64
CA ARG A 110 -8.32 -18.78 -34.37
C ARG A 110 -8.07 -18.34 -35.80
#